data_AF-P75505-F1
#
_entry.id   AF-P75505-F1
#
_cell.length_a   1.000
_cell.length_b   1.000
_cell.length_c   1.000
_cell.angle_alpha   90.00
_cell.angle_beta   90.00
_cell.angle_gamma   90.00
#
_symmetry.space_group_name_H-M   'P 1'
#
loop_
_entity.id
_entity.type
_entity.pdbx_description
1 polymer ?
#
loop_
_entity_poly.entity_id
_entity_poly.type
_entity_poly.pdbx_seq_one_letter_code
_entity_poly.pdbx_strand_id
1 'polypeptide(L)'
;MRKKKFLSRFSFSSLFLLCGTLLSACTGIQADLRNLIKETTGKDIDLSKAIKTKEGKKNIIASLKKSYEVNPKDTTKLLLDAWKQSFEEGKLGIADFDFDHVAYPQTNDPFTMERKVDHFQMTYQSFKDLLVEARLSYTFNWFGDYSSGDFTAKRGDKHYFYLFLKIKSDPKKQFSAKKFLTEGEAFTDQEGKQTTRNLEWIEFSASISWWTKGKDDVSQKSLKKFLESFATNTGYSSDINLFSYLEYLIK
;
A
#
# COMPACT_ATOMS: atom_id res chain seq x y z
N MET A 1 8.62 -1.92 -51.67
CA MET A 1 8.49 -3.08 -50.76
C MET A 1 9.25 -2.81 -49.46
N ARG A 2 8.60 -3.14 -48.33
CA ARG A 2 9.00 -3.12 -46.90
C ARG A 2 10.42 -2.68 -46.49
N LYS A 3 10.47 -1.65 -45.64
CA LYS A 3 11.47 -1.46 -44.57
C LYS A 3 11.11 -2.34 -43.37
N LYS A 4 12.07 -3.10 -42.82
CA LYS A 4 11.98 -3.70 -41.47
C LYS A 4 13.34 -3.67 -40.75
N LYS A 5 13.32 -2.97 -39.60
CA LYS A 5 14.06 -3.10 -38.33
C LYS A 5 15.27 -4.06 -38.27
N PHE A 6 16.36 -3.56 -37.68
CA PHE A 6 17.06 -4.20 -36.55
C PHE A 6 17.95 -3.15 -35.84
N LEU A 7 17.45 -2.56 -34.75
CA LEU A 7 18.32 -1.97 -33.73
C LEU A 7 17.98 -2.67 -32.42
N SER A 8 18.75 -3.72 -32.16
CA SER A 8 18.82 -4.44 -30.89
C SER A 8 20.15 -4.12 -30.22
N ARG A 9 20.15 -4.19 -28.88
CA ARG A 9 21.30 -4.18 -27.95
C ARG A 9 21.67 -2.80 -27.39
N PHE A 10 20.89 -2.33 -26.44
CA PHE A 10 21.49 -1.84 -25.20
C PHE A 10 20.82 -2.54 -24.01
N SER A 11 21.69 -3.01 -23.13
CA SER A 11 21.51 -4.10 -22.19
C SER A 11 20.68 -3.70 -20.96
N PHE A 12 19.66 -4.51 -20.68
CA PHE A 12 18.90 -4.55 -19.42
C PHE A 12 19.72 -5.05 -18.21
N SER A 13 21.04 -4.91 -18.23
CA SER A 13 21.93 -5.52 -17.23
C SER A 13 22.14 -4.69 -15.96
N SER A 14 21.41 -3.59 -15.74
CA SER A 14 21.51 -2.80 -14.50
C SER A 14 20.29 -2.83 -13.59
N LEU A 15 19.22 -3.58 -13.92
CA LEU A 15 18.01 -3.63 -13.08
C LEU A 15 17.91 -4.84 -12.12
N PHE A 16 18.88 -5.77 -12.13
CA PHE A 16 18.77 -7.02 -11.35
C PHE A 16 19.67 -7.14 -10.11
N LEU A 17 20.42 -6.11 -9.72
CA LEU A 17 21.28 -6.17 -8.52
C LEU A 17 20.60 -5.74 -7.20
N LEU A 18 19.27 -5.61 -7.17
CA LEU A 18 18.49 -5.40 -5.93
C LEU A 18 17.57 -6.58 -5.55
N CYS A 19 17.62 -7.71 -6.27
CA CYS A 19 16.88 -8.93 -5.91
C CYS A 19 17.64 -9.87 -4.95
N GLY A 20 18.69 -9.40 -4.27
CA GLY A 20 19.61 -10.26 -3.50
C GLY A 20 19.17 -10.70 -2.10
N THR A 21 18.11 -10.14 -1.51
CA THR A 21 17.77 -10.41 -0.08
C THR A 21 16.28 -10.57 0.24
N LEU A 22 15.40 -10.61 -0.76
CA LEU A 22 13.95 -10.59 -0.51
C LEU A 22 13.39 -11.93 0.02
N LEU A 23 13.98 -13.08 -0.34
CA LEU A 23 13.43 -14.37 0.08
C LEU A 23 13.68 -14.72 1.55
N SER A 24 14.74 -14.20 2.18
CA SER A 24 15.04 -14.50 3.58
C SER A 24 14.20 -13.69 4.58
N ALA A 25 13.67 -12.53 4.17
CA ALA A 25 12.88 -11.67 5.07
C ALA A 25 11.43 -12.16 5.20
N CYS A 26 10.80 -12.61 4.10
CA CYS A 26 9.44 -13.15 4.10
C CYS A 26 9.27 -14.33 5.08
N THR A 27 10.23 -15.24 5.13
CA THR A 27 10.20 -16.40 6.03
C THR A 27 10.36 -16.02 7.50
N GLY A 28 10.99 -14.87 7.80
CA GLY A 28 11.17 -14.34 9.14
C GLY A 28 9.84 -13.91 9.79
N ILE A 29 9.09 -13.01 9.14
CA ILE A 29 7.82 -12.50 9.69
C ILE A 29 6.80 -13.61 9.92
N GLN A 30 6.73 -14.60 9.03
CA GLN A 30 5.81 -15.73 9.22
C GLN A 30 6.19 -16.57 10.45
N ALA A 31 7.49 -16.83 10.66
CA ALA A 31 7.97 -17.54 11.85
C ALA A 31 7.73 -16.73 13.12
N ASP A 32 8.05 -15.44 13.11
CA ASP A 32 7.85 -14.52 14.23
C ASP A 32 6.37 -14.43 14.61
N LEU A 33 5.46 -14.36 13.62
CA LEU A 33 4.02 -14.33 13.85
C LEU A 33 3.55 -15.62 14.52
N ARG A 34 4.00 -16.77 14.01
CA ARG A 34 3.64 -18.07 14.58
C ARG A 34 4.14 -18.22 16.01
N ASN A 35 5.38 -17.81 16.27
CA ASN A 35 5.99 -17.85 17.61
C ASN A 35 5.24 -16.94 18.59
N LEU A 36 4.98 -15.69 18.19
CA LEU A 36 4.22 -14.72 18.98
C LEU A 36 2.83 -15.26 19.36
N ILE A 37 2.09 -15.82 18.38
CA ILE A 37 0.78 -16.42 18.62
C ILE A 37 0.90 -17.60 19.59
N LYS A 38 1.89 -18.48 19.40
CA LYS A 38 2.10 -19.65 20.24
C LYS A 38 2.43 -19.28 21.68
N GLU A 39 3.31 -18.31 21.89
CA GLU A 39 3.71 -17.83 23.22
C GLU A 39 2.55 -17.18 23.98
N THR A 40 1.73 -16.40 23.28
CA THR A 40 0.66 -15.60 23.93
C THR A 40 -0.69 -16.30 24.04
N THR A 41 -0.94 -17.32 23.21
CA THR A 41 -2.24 -18.02 23.16
C THR A 41 -2.13 -19.52 23.41
N GLY A 42 -0.93 -20.10 23.40
CA GLY A 42 -0.71 -21.55 23.43
C GLY A 42 -1.09 -22.27 22.15
N LYS A 43 -1.63 -21.56 21.14
CA LYS A 43 -2.07 -22.16 19.87
C LYS A 43 -0.93 -22.21 18.87
N ASP A 44 -0.74 -23.37 18.26
CA ASP A 44 0.16 -23.53 17.13
C ASP A 44 -0.66 -23.52 15.82
N ILE A 45 -0.60 -22.40 15.09
CA ILE A 45 -1.40 -22.18 13.88
C ILE A 45 -0.53 -22.40 12.64
N ASP A 46 -1.01 -23.24 11.72
CA ASP A 46 -0.48 -23.30 10.36
C ASP A 46 -0.95 -22.07 9.58
N LEU A 47 -0.16 -21.00 9.64
CA LEU A 47 -0.47 -19.71 9.02
C LEU A 47 -0.72 -19.83 7.50
N SER A 48 0.04 -20.69 6.82
CA SER A 48 -0.06 -20.87 5.36
C SER A 48 -1.38 -21.50 4.92
N LYS A 49 -1.98 -22.34 5.78
CA LYS A 49 -3.32 -22.88 5.57
C LYS A 49 -4.41 -21.92 6.06
N ALA A 50 -4.21 -21.34 7.24
CA ALA A 50 -5.21 -20.47 7.86
C ALA A 50 -5.49 -19.22 7.01
N ILE A 51 -4.46 -18.60 6.42
CA ILE A 51 -4.62 -17.38 5.61
C ILE A 51 -5.51 -17.59 4.36
N LYS A 52 -5.63 -18.83 3.87
CA LYS A 52 -6.38 -19.16 2.65
C LYS A 52 -7.90 -19.22 2.87
N THR A 53 -8.36 -19.22 4.12
CA THR A 53 -9.78 -19.36 4.44
C THR A 53 -10.26 -18.19 5.29
N LYS A 54 -11.52 -17.80 5.11
CA LYS A 54 -12.15 -16.74 5.91
C LYS A 54 -12.08 -17.04 7.41
N GLU A 55 -12.43 -18.27 7.79
CA GLU A 55 -12.39 -18.72 9.19
C GLU A 55 -10.96 -18.74 9.74
N GLY A 56 -9.98 -19.19 8.96
CA GLY A 56 -8.58 -19.14 9.35
C GLY A 56 -8.07 -17.70 9.54
N LYS A 57 -8.43 -16.76 8.65
CA LYS A 57 -8.10 -15.33 8.80
C LYS A 57 -8.69 -14.73 10.09
N LYS A 58 -9.96 -15.03 10.40
CA LYS A 58 -10.60 -14.63 11.67
C LYS A 58 -9.85 -15.18 12.88
N ASN A 59 -9.45 -16.45 12.84
CA ASN A 59 -8.69 -17.09 13.90
C ASN A 59 -7.29 -16.48 14.09
N ILE A 60 -6.62 -16.05 13.01
CA ILE A 60 -5.35 -15.32 13.09
C ILE A 60 -5.56 -13.97 13.77
N ILE A 61 -6.57 -13.19 13.36
CA ILE A 61 -6.83 -11.87 13.96
C ILE A 61 -7.24 -11.98 15.43
N ALA A 62 -8.10 -12.93 15.78
CA ALA A 62 -8.48 -13.17 17.18
C ALA A 62 -7.26 -13.57 18.04
N SER A 63 -6.36 -14.38 17.48
CA SER A 63 -5.10 -14.74 18.14
C SER A 63 -4.19 -13.52 18.31
N LEU A 64 -4.02 -12.71 17.27
CA LEU A 64 -3.24 -11.47 17.33
C LEU A 64 -3.82 -10.44 18.31
N LYS A 65 -5.14 -10.33 18.40
CA LYS A 65 -5.81 -9.51 19.42
C LYS A 65 -5.39 -9.96 20.81
N LYS A 66 -5.43 -11.27 21.06
CA LYS A 66 -4.99 -11.85 22.34
C LYS A 66 -3.50 -11.63 22.58
N SER A 67 -2.67 -11.78 21.55
CA SER A 67 -1.24 -11.46 21.60
C SER A 67 -1.01 -10.01 22.00
N TYR A 68 -1.79 -9.07 21.43
CA TYR A 68 -1.70 -7.66 21.76
C TYR A 68 -2.11 -7.35 23.21
N GLU A 69 -3.15 -8.03 23.72
CA GLU A 69 -3.58 -7.89 25.11
C GLU A 69 -2.54 -8.41 26.12
N VAL A 70 -1.81 -9.48 25.78
CA VAL A 70 -0.81 -10.12 26.65
C VAL A 70 0.58 -9.48 26.50
N ASN A 71 0.99 -9.21 25.27
CA ASN A 71 2.28 -8.64 24.89
C ASN A 71 2.10 -7.54 23.83
N PRO A 72 1.63 -6.35 24.22
CA PRO A 72 1.32 -5.26 23.29
C PRO A 72 2.55 -4.76 22.54
N LYS A 73 3.73 -4.79 23.17
CA LYS A 73 4.98 -4.28 22.59
C LYS A 73 5.41 -5.13 21.41
N ASP A 74 5.54 -6.44 21.59
CA ASP A 74 6.05 -7.32 20.54
C ASP A 74 5.00 -7.52 19.44
N THR A 75 3.72 -7.53 19.79
CA THR A 75 2.64 -7.56 18.79
C THR A 75 2.62 -6.28 17.93
N THR A 76 2.82 -5.11 18.55
CA THR A 76 2.94 -3.83 17.80
C THR A 76 4.13 -3.86 16.87
N LYS A 77 5.30 -4.30 17.38
CA LYS A 77 6.53 -4.39 16.60
C LYS A 77 6.33 -5.30 15.38
N LEU A 78 5.76 -6.49 15.57
CA LEU A 78 5.51 -7.43 14.48
C LEU A 78 4.59 -6.84 13.40
N LEU A 79 3.49 -6.18 13.79
CA LEU A 79 2.56 -5.57 12.84
C LEU A 79 3.21 -4.43 12.03
N LEU A 80 4.03 -3.59 12.67
CA LEU A 80 4.71 -2.49 12.02
C LEU A 80 5.90 -2.96 11.17
N ASP A 81 6.62 -4.01 11.59
CA ASP A 81 7.67 -4.63 10.77
C ASP A 81 7.09 -5.32 9.53
N ALA A 82 5.95 -6.01 9.66
CA ALA A 82 5.26 -6.58 8.51
C ALA A 82 4.81 -5.51 7.50
N TRP A 83 4.31 -4.38 8.00
CA TRP A 83 3.98 -3.24 7.14
C TRP A 83 5.23 -2.67 6.48
N LYS A 84 6.29 -2.41 7.25
CA LYS A 84 7.58 -1.91 6.75
C LYS A 84 8.13 -2.79 5.63
N GLN A 85 8.21 -4.10 5.86
CA GLN A 85 8.70 -5.06 4.89
C GLN A 85 7.81 -5.12 3.65
N SER A 86 6.49 -5.13 3.82
CA SER A 86 5.56 -5.09 2.67
C SER A 86 5.81 -3.88 1.78
N PHE A 87 6.09 -2.72 2.38
CA PHE A 87 6.41 -1.49 1.67
C PHE A 87 7.74 -1.58 0.90
N GLU A 88 8.77 -2.17 1.53
CA GLU A 88 10.07 -2.45 0.91
C GLU A 88 9.95 -3.44 -0.27
N GLU A 89 8.99 -4.35 -0.20
CA GLU A 89 8.58 -5.25 -1.29
C GLU A 89 7.66 -4.62 -2.34
N GLY A 90 7.36 -3.31 -2.21
CA GLY A 90 6.55 -2.54 -3.15
C GLY A 90 5.04 -2.56 -2.88
N LYS A 91 4.58 -3.25 -1.82
CA LYS A 91 3.18 -3.21 -1.37
C LYS A 91 2.95 -2.01 -0.47
N LEU A 92 2.49 -0.91 -1.08
CA LEU A 92 2.13 0.32 -0.37
C LEU A 92 0.93 0.15 0.56
N GLY A 93 -0.07 -0.62 0.12
CA GLY A 93 -1.28 -1.00 0.89
C GLY A 93 -2.18 0.15 1.36
N ILE A 94 -2.06 1.33 0.75
CA ILE A 94 -2.93 2.47 1.03
C ILE A 94 -3.79 2.72 -0.20
N ALA A 95 -5.10 2.46 -0.09
CA ALA A 95 -6.05 2.57 -1.19
C ALA A 95 -6.03 3.95 -1.86
N ASP A 96 -5.88 5.01 -1.07
CA ASP A 96 -5.85 6.40 -1.54
C ASP A 96 -4.67 6.71 -2.47
N PHE A 97 -3.59 5.91 -2.41
CA PHE A 97 -2.43 5.99 -3.32
C PHE A 97 -2.34 4.79 -4.26
N ASP A 98 -3.32 3.90 -4.18
CA ASP A 98 -3.55 2.93 -5.24
C ASP A 98 -4.29 3.65 -6.36
N PHE A 99 -3.56 4.55 -7.02
CA PHE A 99 -3.99 5.14 -8.28
C PHE A 99 -4.28 4.05 -9.31
N ASP A 100 -3.88 2.79 -9.08
CA ASP A 100 -4.34 1.65 -9.86
C ASP A 100 -5.88 1.56 -9.87
N HIS A 101 -6.63 2.02 -8.86
CA HIS A 101 -8.12 2.01 -8.92
C HIS A 101 -8.75 3.29 -9.49
N VAL A 102 -8.06 4.43 -9.38
CA VAL A 102 -8.52 5.72 -9.97
C VAL A 102 -8.05 5.84 -11.44
N ALA A 103 -7.01 5.11 -11.79
CA ALA A 103 -6.25 5.23 -13.02
C ALA A 103 -5.66 3.89 -13.48
N TYR A 104 -6.25 2.73 -13.10
CA TYR A 104 -6.36 1.70 -14.14
C TYR A 104 -7.12 2.43 -15.22
N PRO A 105 -6.50 2.62 -16.39
CA PRO A 105 -7.33 2.87 -17.52
C PRO A 105 -8.43 1.85 -17.46
N GLN A 106 -9.70 2.27 -17.52
CA GLN A 106 -10.58 1.43 -18.30
C GLN A 106 -9.83 1.12 -19.60
N THR A 107 -10.07 -0.01 -20.26
CA THR A 107 -9.36 -0.36 -21.52
C THR A 107 -9.34 0.77 -22.59
N ASN A 108 -10.10 1.85 -22.35
CA ASN A 108 -10.22 3.07 -23.10
C ASN A 108 -9.40 4.28 -22.58
N ASP A 109 -8.82 4.32 -21.36
CA ASP A 109 -8.08 5.51 -20.93
C ASP A 109 -6.70 5.56 -21.60
N PRO A 110 -6.27 6.71 -22.13
CA PRO A 110 -5.19 6.77 -23.12
C PRO A 110 -3.76 6.74 -22.54
N PHE A 111 -3.55 6.23 -21.32
CA PHE A 111 -2.22 6.16 -20.69
C PHE A 111 -2.05 4.93 -19.80
N THR A 112 -0.83 4.50 -19.49
CA THR A 112 -0.56 3.59 -18.37
C THR A 112 0.23 4.32 -17.28
N MET A 113 0.08 3.88 -16.03
CA MET A 113 0.83 4.40 -14.90
C MET A 113 1.86 3.38 -14.42
N GLU A 114 3.11 3.80 -14.30
CA GLU A 114 4.17 3.05 -13.61
C GLU A 114 4.51 3.75 -12.30
N ARG A 115 4.60 2.99 -11.21
CA ARG A 115 4.92 3.49 -9.87
C ARG A 115 6.20 2.83 -9.34
N LYS A 116 7.04 3.60 -8.67
CA LYS A 116 8.24 3.12 -7.98
C LYS A 116 8.40 3.79 -6.62
N VAL A 117 8.80 3.03 -5.60
CA VAL A 117 9.26 3.59 -4.32
C VAL A 117 10.73 4.01 -4.48
N ASP A 118 11.01 5.32 -4.44
CA ASP A 118 12.38 5.84 -4.54
C ASP A 118 13.06 6.00 -3.18
N HIS A 119 12.25 6.30 -2.16
CA HIS A 119 12.70 6.44 -0.79
C HIS A 119 11.55 6.02 0.12
N PHE A 120 11.89 5.30 1.19
CA PHE A 120 10.96 4.91 2.23
C PHE A 120 11.72 4.86 3.55
N GLN A 121 11.18 5.56 4.54
CA GLN A 121 11.65 5.54 5.91
C GLN A 121 10.44 5.40 6.83
N MET A 122 10.49 4.42 7.71
CA MET A 122 9.50 4.22 8.76
C MET A 122 10.21 4.16 10.11
N THR A 123 9.79 5.01 11.06
CA THR A 123 10.32 5.08 12.42
C THR A 123 9.20 4.94 13.42
N TYR A 124 9.40 4.11 14.45
CA TYR A 124 8.44 3.88 15.51
C TYR A 124 9.09 3.22 16.75
N GLN A 125 8.54 3.49 17.92
CA GLN A 125 8.71 2.72 19.16
C GLN A 125 7.39 2.04 19.55
N SER A 126 6.26 2.57 19.07
CA SER A 126 4.89 2.15 19.31
C SER A 126 3.97 2.64 18.17
N PHE A 127 2.67 2.32 18.25
CA PHE A 127 1.69 2.90 17.34
C PHE A 127 1.53 4.42 17.46
N LYS A 128 1.87 5.03 18.60
CA LYS A 128 1.62 6.46 18.88
C LYS A 128 2.64 7.38 18.23
N ASP A 129 3.87 6.91 18.05
CA ASP A 129 5.00 7.66 17.52
C ASP A 129 5.41 7.21 16.12
N LEU A 130 4.59 6.37 15.48
CA LEU A 130 4.78 5.98 14.09
C LEU A 130 4.87 7.22 13.19
N LEU A 131 5.93 7.27 12.41
CA LEU A 131 6.14 8.19 11.30
C LEU A 131 6.65 7.42 10.09
N VAL A 132 6.02 7.64 8.95
CA VAL A 132 6.48 7.22 7.63
C VAL A 132 6.75 8.45 6.79
N GLU A 133 7.91 8.48 6.15
CA GLU A 133 8.23 9.41 5.07
C GLU A 133 8.64 8.60 3.84
N ALA A 134 7.97 8.84 2.72
CA ALA A 134 8.25 8.13 1.48
C ALA A 134 8.25 9.08 0.29
N ARG A 135 9.07 8.77 -0.71
CA ARG A 135 9.01 9.38 -2.04
C ARG A 135 8.68 8.29 -3.05
N LEU A 136 7.58 8.48 -3.76
CA LEU A 136 7.17 7.64 -4.87
C LEU A 136 7.42 8.40 -6.19
N SER A 137 7.93 7.69 -7.18
CA SER A 137 7.98 8.15 -8.57
C SER A 137 6.81 7.55 -9.34
N TYR A 138 6.13 8.39 -10.11
CA TYR A 138 5.08 8.02 -11.03
C TYR A 138 5.48 8.41 -12.46
N THR A 139 5.26 7.49 -13.41
CA THR A 139 5.40 7.74 -14.84
C THR A 139 4.07 7.47 -15.53
N PHE A 140 3.53 8.47 -16.22
CA PHE A 140 2.33 8.35 -17.04
C PHE A 140 2.79 8.19 -18.48
N ASN A 141 2.59 7.00 -19.05
CA ASN A 141 2.95 6.68 -20.44
C ASN A 141 1.70 6.76 -21.33
N TRP A 142 1.59 7.76 -22.20
CA TRP A 142 0.40 7.96 -23.02
C TRP A 142 0.46 7.11 -24.30
N PHE A 143 -0.55 6.26 -24.54
CA PHE A 143 -0.69 5.45 -25.75
C PHE A 143 -1.82 5.94 -26.68
N GLY A 144 -2.65 6.87 -26.21
CA GLY A 144 -3.62 7.63 -26.98
C GLY A 144 -3.47 9.13 -26.75
N ASP A 145 -4.22 9.92 -27.52
CA ASP A 145 -4.36 11.35 -27.26
C ASP A 145 -5.37 11.58 -26.13
N TYR A 146 -5.12 12.59 -25.30
CA TYR A 146 -6.01 12.98 -24.20
C TYR A 146 -6.14 14.49 -24.12
N SER A 147 -7.33 14.96 -23.76
CA SER A 147 -7.56 16.36 -23.43
C SER A 147 -8.59 16.48 -22.32
N SER A 148 -8.28 17.30 -21.32
CA SER A 148 -9.18 17.66 -20.22
C SER A 148 -8.87 19.08 -19.78
N GLY A 149 -9.83 19.99 -19.95
CA GLY A 149 -9.59 21.43 -19.77
C GLY A 149 -8.39 21.90 -20.60
N ASP A 150 -7.45 22.62 -19.96
CA ASP A 150 -6.25 23.14 -20.61
C ASP A 150 -5.08 22.13 -20.70
N PHE A 151 -5.29 20.88 -20.28
CA PHE A 151 -4.29 19.82 -20.38
C PHE A 151 -4.51 19.00 -21.65
N THR A 152 -3.44 18.76 -22.38
CA THR A 152 -3.41 17.87 -23.54
C THR A 152 -2.19 16.96 -23.46
N ALA A 153 -2.36 15.67 -23.74
CA ALA A 153 -1.27 14.74 -23.94
C ALA A 153 -1.44 14.07 -25.31
N LYS A 154 -0.34 13.84 -26.00
CA LYS A 154 -0.29 13.11 -27.27
C LYS A 154 0.16 11.68 -27.05
N ARG A 155 -0.26 10.81 -27.97
CA ARG A 155 0.28 9.45 -28.05
C ARG A 155 1.81 9.47 -28.12
N GLY A 156 2.44 8.81 -27.15
CA GLY A 156 3.89 8.74 -27.00
C GLY A 156 4.46 9.67 -25.93
N ASP A 157 3.66 10.62 -25.41
CA ASP A 157 4.09 11.50 -24.32
C ASP A 157 4.36 10.70 -23.04
N LYS A 158 5.26 11.25 -22.23
CA LYS A 158 5.56 10.76 -20.89
C LYS A 158 5.59 11.91 -19.90
N HIS A 159 4.87 11.75 -18.80
CA HIS A 159 4.89 12.72 -17.70
C HIS A 159 5.38 12.06 -16.42
N TYR A 160 6.30 12.73 -15.72
CA TYR A 160 7.01 12.19 -14.55
C TYR A 160 6.71 13.03 -13.32
N PHE A 161 6.24 12.37 -12.26
CA PHE A 161 5.84 13.03 -11.03
C PHE A 161 6.47 12.34 -9.83
N TYR A 162 6.87 13.14 -8.85
CA TYR A 162 7.16 12.67 -7.51
C TYR A 162 5.96 12.91 -6.61
N LEU A 163 5.63 11.92 -5.79
CA LEU A 163 4.73 12.06 -4.65
C LEU A 163 5.56 11.93 -3.38
N PHE A 164 5.50 12.95 -2.53
CA PHE A 164 6.10 12.96 -1.20
C PHE A 164 5.00 12.66 -0.19
N LEU A 165 5.12 11.51 0.45
CA LEU A 165 4.13 10.95 1.37
C LEU A 165 4.64 11.06 2.80
N LYS A 166 3.77 11.51 3.69
CA LYS A 166 4.02 11.51 5.13
C LYS A 166 2.81 10.94 5.86
N ILE A 167 3.03 9.85 6.59
CA ILE A 167 2.02 9.16 7.40
C ILE A 167 2.43 9.25 8.86
N LYS A 168 1.49 9.57 9.73
CA LYS A 168 1.70 9.57 11.18
C LYS A 168 0.53 8.88 11.87
N SER A 169 0.75 8.47 13.11
CA SER A 169 -0.36 8.11 14.00
C SER A 169 -1.40 9.23 14.06
N ASP A 170 -2.69 8.88 14.01
CA ASP A 170 -3.75 9.87 14.23
C ASP A 170 -3.78 10.26 15.73
N PRO A 171 -3.53 11.54 16.08
CA PRO A 171 -3.46 11.96 17.48
C PRO A 171 -4.79 11.83 18.21
N LYS A 172 -5.92 11.78 17.49
CA LYS A 172 -7.28 11.68 18.06
C LYS A 172 -7.77 10.24 18.16
N LYS A 173 -7.17 9.30 17.42
CA LYS A 173 -7.62 7.91 17.32
C LYS A 173 -6.50 6.95 17.73
N GLN A 174 -6.27 6.83 19.03
CA GLN A 174 -5.26 5.89 19.54
C GLN A 174 -5.64 4.43 19.24
N PHE A 175 -4.63 3.65 18.84
CA PHE A 175 -4.79 2.21 18.61
C PHE A 175 -5.12 1.47 19.91
N SER A 176 -5.98 0.45 19.83
CA SER A 176 -6.35 -0.41 20.95
C SER A 176 -6.78 -1.81 20.48
N ALA A 177 -6.93 -2.76 21.41
CA ALA A 177 -7.37 -4.13 21.10
C ALA A 177 -8.75 -4.20 20.41
N LYS A 178 -9.59 -3.16 20.53
CA LYS A 178 -10.87 -3.07 19.82
C LYS A 178 -10.73 -2.92 18.31
N LYS A 179 -9.53 -2.57 17.83
CA LYS A 179 -9.22 -2.39 16.41
C LYS A 179 -8.89 -3.69 15.68
N PHE A 180 -8.88 -4.82 16.38
CA PHE A 180 -8.80 -6.15 15.77
C PHE A 180 -10.22 -6.63 15.48
N LEU A 181 -10.65 -6.48 14.22
CA LEU A 181 -12.01 -6.70 13.78
C LEU A 181 -12.12 -8.08 13.10
N THR A 182 -13.07 -8.89 13.55
CA THR A 182 -13.36 -10.25 13.03
C THR A 182 -14.82 -10.41 12.58
N GLU A 183 -15.66 -9.44 12.91
CA GLU A 183 -17.07 -9.40 12.57
C GLU A 183 -17.32 -8.18 11.70
N GLY A 184 -18.08 -8.36 10.63
CA GLY A 184 -18.40 -7.26 9.74
C GLY A 184 -19.48 -6.38 10.34
N GLU A 185 -19.30 -5.07 10.24
CA GLU A 185 -20.39 -4.14 10.49
C GLU A 185 -21.36 -4.16 9.31
N ALA A 186 -22.65 -4.21 9.63
CA ALA A 186 -23.71 -4.02 8.63
C ALA A 186 -23.73 -2.54 8.24
N PHE A 187 -23.60 -2.26 6.95
CA PHE A 187 -23.76 -0.93 6.39
C PHE A 187 -24.72 -0.98 5.20
N THR A 188 -25.28 0.17 4.86
CA THR A 188 -26.10 0.31 3.66
C THR A 188 -25.22 0.89 2.57
N ASP A 189 -25.11 0.23 1.42
CA ASP A 189 -24.35 0.76 0.29
C ASP A 189 -25.08 1.94 -0.39
N GLN A 190 -24.46 2.51 -1.42
CA GLN A 190 -25.01 3.66 -2.16
C GLN A 190 -26.35 3.34 -2.86
N GLU A 191 -26.70 2.07 -3.00
CA GLU A 191 -27.94 1.59 -3.63
C GLU A 191 -29.04 1.27 -2.60
N GLY A 192 -28.80 1.52 -1.31
CA GLY A 192 -29.77 1.22 -0.25
C GLY A 192 -29.76 -0.24 0.20
N LYS A 193 -28.81 -1.07 -0.26
CA LYS A 193 -28.75 -2.49 0.10
C LYS A 193 -27.90 -2.68 1.34
N GLN A 194 -28.44 -3.42 2.32
CA GLN A 194 -27.65 -3.87 3.47
C GLN A 194 -26.57 -4.85 3.02
N THR A 195 -25.32 -4.46 3.25
CA THR A 195 -24.15 -5.26 2.99
C THR A 195 -23.38 -5.43 4.31
N THR A 196 -22.86 -6.62 4.55
CA THR A 196 -21.95 -6.87 5.67
C THR A 196 -20.53 -6.87 5.13
N ARG A 197 -19.72 -5.87 5.47
CA ARG A 197 -18.30 -5.88 5.10
C ARG A 197 -17.61 -6.87 6.02
N ASN A 198 -17.38 -8.11 5.59
CA ASN A 198 -16.49 -8.99 6.35
C ASN A 198 -15.09 -8.40 6.27
N LEU A 199 -14.61 -7.89 7.39
CA LEU A 199 -13.33 -7.23 7.47
C LEU A 199 -12.49 -8.05 8.43
N GLU A 200 -11.78 -9.03 7.90
CA GLU A 200 -10.57 -9.48 8.57
C GLU A 200 -9.57 -8.30 8.53
N TRP A 201 -9.69 -7.41 9.51
CA TRP A 201 -9.05 -6.09 9.51
C TRP A 201 -8.44 -5.79 10.88
N ILE A 202 -7.18 -5.40 10.87
CA ILE A 202 -6.55 -4.72 12.00
C ILE A 202 -6.47 -3.24 11.64
N GLU A 203 -7.36 -2.44 12.24
CA GLU A 203 -7.58 -1.05 11.86
C GLU A 203 -6.57 -0.12 12.56
N PHE A 204 -5.73 0.56 11.78
CA PHE A 204 -4.84 1.59 12.28
C PHE A 204 -5.19 2.95 11.67
N SER A 205 -5.67 3.86 12.51
CA SER A 205 -5.97 5.22 12.10
C SER A 205 -4.70 6.05 11.96
N ALA A 206 -4.49 6.59 10.78
CA ALA A 206 -3.31 7.38 10.44
C ALA A 206 -3.70 8.75 9.88
N SER A 207 -2.92 9.76 10.23
CA SER A 207 -2.93 11.04 9.52
C SER A 207 -2.02 10.91 8.30
N ILE A 208 -2.59 11.11 7.12
CA ILE A 208 -1.92 11.03 5.83
C ILE A 208 -1.85 12.42 5.23
N SER A 209 -0.64 12.88 4.93
CA SER A 209 -0.40 14.10 4.18
C SER A 209 0.54 13.81 3.03
N TRP A 210 0.35 14.50 1.92
CA TRP A 210 1.19 14.32 0.76
C TRP A 210 1.20 15.56 -0.11
N TRP A 211 2.21 15.66 -0.96
CA TRP A 211 2.28 16.67 -2.00
C TRP A 211 3.02 16.10 -3.21
N THR A 212 2.80 16.69 -4.37
CA THR A 212 3.35 16.22 -5.64
C THR A 212 4.20 17.28 -6.33
N LYS A 213 5.18 16.83 -7.10
CA LYS A 213 6.07 17.68 -7.90
C LYS A 213 6.32 17.06 -9.27
N GLY A 214 6.19 17.83 -10.34
CA GLY A 214 6.68 17.44 -11.65
C GLY A 214 8.21 17.33 -11.63
N LYS A 215 8.76 16.31 -12.29
CA LYS A 215 10.21 16.14 -12.42
C LYS A 215 10.85 17.21 -13.33
N ASP A 216 10.06 17.76 -14.25
CA ASP A 216 10.40 18.80 -15.21
C ASP A 216 9.23 19.78 -15.39
N ASP A 217 9.44 20.88 -16.11
CA ASP A 217 8.42 21.93 -16.31
C ASP A 217 7.17 21.43 -17.03
N VAL A 218 7.31 20.50 -17.98
CA VAL A 218 6.20 19.91 -18.73
C VAL A 218 5.32 19.08 -17.80
N SER A 219 5.95 18.23 -17.01
CA SER A 219 5.29 17.42 -15.99
C SER A 219 4.71 18.31 -14.90
N GLN A 220 5.38 19.36 -14.44
CA GLN A 220 4.82 20.26 -13.42
C GLN A 220 3.57 20.99 -13.92
N LYS A 221 3.56 21.44 -15.17
CA LYS A 221 2.36 22.01 -15.81
C LYS A 221 1.24 20.98 -15.93
N SER A 222 1.59 19.75 -16.28
CA SER A 222 0.66 18.62 -16.36
C SER A 222 0.05 18.32 -14.99
N LEU A 223 0.87 18.28 -13.93
CA LEU A 223 0.43 18.07 -12.55
C LEU A 223 -0.61 19.11 -12.16
N LYS A 224 -0.28 20.39 -12.37
CA LYS A 224 -1.15 21.52 -12.04
C LYS A 224 -2.50 21.45 -12.74
N LYS A 225 -2.52 21.04 -14.02
CA LYS A 225 -3.75 21.05 -14.83
C LYS A 225 -4.57 19.76 -14.74
N PHE A 226 -3.92 18.62 -14.60
CA PHE A 226 -4.53 17.30 -14.65
C PHE A 226 -4.71 16.72 -13.24
N LEU A 227 -3.63 16.69 -12.46
CA LEU A 227 -3.63 16.02 -11.16
C LEU A 227 -4.14 16.88 -10.01
N GLU A 228 -4.09 18.22 -10.03
CA GLU A 228 -4.67 19.03 -8.94
C GLU A 228 -6.16 18.76 -8.70
N SER A 229 -6.90 18.30 -9.73
CA SER A 229 -8.27 17.82 -9.61
C SER A 229 -8.41 16.57 -8.74
N PHE A 230 -7.35 15.77 -8.64
CA PHE A 230 -7.23 14.58 -7.79
C PHE A 230 -6.34 14.82 -6.55
N ALA A 231 -5.50 15.86 -6.55
CA ALA A 231 -4.29 15.95 -5.72
C ALA A 231 -4.25 17.07 -4.69
N THR A 232 -5.34 17.80 -4.51
CA THR A 232 -5.49 18.71 -3.38
C THR A 232 -5.94 17.95 -2.14
N ASN A 233 -5.06 17.16 -1.53
CA ASN A 233 -5.36 16.59 -0.22
C ASN A 233 -4.32 17.02 0.83
N THR A 234 -4.62 18.14 1.47
CA THR A 234 -3.90 18.67 2.62
C THR A 234 -4.30 17.92 3.89
N GLY A 235 -3.70 16.76 4.16
CA GLY A 235 -3.76 16.11 5.47
C GLY A 235 -5.14 15.60 5.92
N TYR A 236 -5.39 14.30 5.81
CA TYR A 236 -6.65 13.66 6.24
C TYR A 236 -6.38 12.44 7.14
N SER A 237 -7.42 11.99 7.84
CA SER A 237 -7.39 10.74 8.62
C SER A 237 -7.86 9.60 7.72
N SER A 238 -7.10 8.50 7.66
CA SER A 238 -7.45 7.29 6.92
C SER A 238 -7.17 6.07 7.78
N ASP A 239 -7.99 5.04 7.63
CA ASP A 239 -7.88 3.80 8.38
C ASP A 239 -7.15 2.74 7.51
N ILE A 240 -6.01 2.28 8.00
CA ILE A 240 -5.10 1.37 7.29
C ILE A 240 -5.33 -0.07 7.77
N ASN A 241 -5.37 -1.03 6.84
CA ASN A 241 -5.44 -2.46 7.19
C ASN A 241 -4.08 -3.08 7.43
N LEU A 242 -3.67 -3.17 8.71
CA LEU A 242 -2.41 -3.82 9.06
C LEU A 242 -2.41 -5.33 8.75
N PHE A 243 -3.58 -5.98 8.75
CA PHE A 243 -3.68 -7.40 8.43
C PHE A 243 -3.38 -7.69 6.95
N SER A 244 -3.65 -6.74 6.05
CA SER A 244 -3.37 -6.91 4.61
C SER A 244 -1.89 -7.09 4.30
N TYR A 245 -1.01 -6.49 5.11
CA TYR A 245 0.44 -6.64 4.99
C TYR A 245 0.91 -8.02 5.48
N LEU A 246 0.32 -8.51 6.57
CA LEU A 246 0.56 -9.89 7.00
C LEU A 246 0.08 -10.89 5.95
N GLU A 247 -1.12 -10.71 5.39
CA GLU A 247 -1.62 -11.55 4.30
C GLU A 247 -0.68 -11.51 3.08
N TYR A 248 -0.14 -10.35 2.74
CA TYR A 248 0.80 -10.21 1.63
C TYR A 248 2.10 -11.01 1.84
N LEU A 249 2.60 -11.06 3.08
CA LEU A 249 3.85 -11.74 3.45
C LEU A 249 3.65 -13.24 3.74
N ILE A 250 2.45 -13.65 4.18
CA ILE A 250 2.10 -15.05 4.43
C ILE A 250 1.58 -15.66 3.12
N LYS A 251 2.48 -16.18 2.28
CA LYS A 251 2.14 -16.90 1.04
C LYS A 251 2.36 -18.40 1.16
#